data_AF-A0A970SJ81-F1
#
_entry.id   AF-A0A970SJ81-F1
#
_cell.length_a   1.000
_cell.length_b   1.000
_cell.length_c   1.000
_cell.angle_alpha   90.00
_cell.angle_beta   90.00
_cell.angle_gamma   90.00
#
_symmetry.space_group_name_H-M   'P 1'
#
loop_
_entity.id
_entity.type
_entity.pdbx_description
1 polymer ?
#
loop_
_entity_poly.entity_id
_entity_poly.type
_entity_poly.pdbx_seq_one_letter_code
_entity_poly.pdbx_strand_id
1 'polypeptide(L)'
;MADIKFRVEAHSENPTKTVVKARNFEIIIDEPANLGGTDHGANPVEYVLAALSGCLNVMCHVIAQEMKFELRGVKINLSGSLNPDKLFGKSDADRAGYKNIDVEIIPDTDADEETLKEWLAKVESRCPVSDNLANATPVKISLKR
;
A
#
# COMPACT_ATOMS: atom_id res chain seq x y z
N MET A 1 -10.52 0.66 -22.53
CA MET A 1 -9.27 -0.12 -22.70
C MET A 1 -9.50 -1.53 -22.18
N ALA A 2 -8.71 -2.50 -22.62
CA ALA A 2 -8.75 -3.86 -22.06
C ALA A 2 -8.00 -3.92 -20.72
N ASP A 3 -8.27 -4.97 -19.93
CA ASP A 3 -7.63 -5.20 -18.65
C ASP A 3 -6.12 -5.40 -18.78
N ILE A 4 -5.35 -4.80 -17.88
CA ILE A 4 -3.91 -4.96 -17.78
C ILE A 4 -3.60 -5.92 -16.63
N LYS A 5 -2.72 -6.89 -16.89
CA LYS A 5 -2.35 -7.90 -15.90
C LYS A 5 -0.95 -7.68 -15.32
N PHE A 6 -0.90 -7.45 -14.01
CA PHE A 6 0.33 -7.41 -13.23
C PHE A 6 0.62 -8.78 -12.60
N ARG A 7 1.91 -9.11 -12.42
CA ARG A 7 2.36 -10.39 -11.88
C ARG A 7 3.62 -10.21 -11.04
N VAL A 8 3.73 -11.01 -10.00
CA VAL A 8 4.94 -11.22 -9.21
C VAL A 8 5.15 -12.72 -9.01
N GLU A 9 6.40 -13.12 -8.81
CA GLU A 9 6.76 -14.48 -8.39
C GLU A 9 7.57 -14.38 -7.10
N ALA A 10 7.41 -15.33 -6.19
CA ALA A 10 8.05 -15.27 -4.89
C ALA A 10 8.49 -16.66 -4.43
N HIS A 11 9.55 -16.70 -3.61
CA HIS A 11 9.96 -17.89 -2.88
C HIS A 11 10.39 -17.51 -1.46
N SER A 12 10.19 -18.42 -0.51
CA SER A 12 10.69 -18.27 0.85
C SER A 12 12.19 -18.55 0.88
N GLU A 13 12.98 -17.61 1.39
CA GLU A 13 14.38 -17.86 1.73
C GLU A 13 14.49 -18.56 3.10
N ASN A 14 13.62 -18.18 4.03
CA ASN A 14 13.46 -18.81 5.34
C ASN A 14 11.98 -18.64 5.81
N PRO A 15 11.60 -19.07 7.04
CA PRO A 15 10.20 -19.01 7.51
C PRO A 15 9.54 -17.63 7.52
N THR A 16 10.32 -16.55 7.61
CA THR A 16 9.82 -15.17 7.76
C THR A 16 10.27 -14.26 6.61
N LYS A 17 11.33 -14.63 5.90
CA LYS A 17 11.88 -13.87 4.76
C LYS A 17 11.48 -14.46 3.41
N THR A 18 10.85 -13.62 2.59
CA THR A 18 10.42 -13.92 1.22
C THR A 18 11.12 -13.01 0.22
N VAL A 19 11.64 -13.59 -0.86
CA VAL A 19 12.21 -12.87 -2.00
C VAL A 19 11.18 -12.83 -3.12
N VAL A 20 10.70 -11.63 -3.45
CA VAL A 20 9.68 -11.38 -4.47
C VAL A 20 10.32 -10.73 -5.70
N LYS A 21 10.04 -11.29 -6.88
CA LYS A 21 10.43 -10.71 -8.18
C LYS A 21 9.22 -10.06 -8.86
N ALA A 22 9.39 -8.78 -9.19
CA ALA A 22 8.42 -7.99 -9.94
C ALA A 22 9.12 -7.40 -11.18
N ARG A 23 8.94 -8.00 -12.36
CA ARG A 23 9.75 -7.70 -13.55
C ARG A 23 11.25 -7.89 -13.25
N ASN A 24 12.05 -6.83 -13.37
CA ASN A 24 13.49 -6.81 -13.10
C ASN A 24 13.83 -6.31 -11.69
N PHE A 25 12.84 -6.13 -10.82
CA PHE A 25 13.01 -5.67 -9.45
C PHE A 25 12.92 -6.84 -8.48
N GLU A 26 13.75 -6.80 -7.46
CA GLU A 26 13.71 -7.69 -6.30
C GLU A 26 13.18 -6.91 -5.09
N ILE A 27 12.25 -7.52 -4.36
CA ILE A 27 11.62 -6.97 -3.17
C ILE A 27 11.81 -7.99 -2.05
N ILE A 28 12.44 -7.56 -0.96
CA ILE A 28 12.64 -8.38 0.24
C ILE A 28 11.55 -8.05 1.24
N ILE A 29 10.76 -9.05 1.60
CA ILE A 29 9.74 -8.96 2.66
C ILE A 29 10.20 -9.85 3.80
N ASP A 30 10.32 -9.30 5.00
CA ASP A 30 10.84 -10.01 6.18
C ASP A 30 10.12 -9.53 7.44
N GLU A 31 10.25 -10.25 8.55
CA GLU A 31 9.73 -9.79 9.84
C GLU A 31 10.85 -9.15 10.68
N PRO A 32 10.53 -8.20 11.58
CA PRO A 32 11.49 -7.68 12.54
C PRO A 32 11.91 -8.77 13.54
N ALA A 33 13.06 -8.58 14.18
CA ALA A 33 13.64 -9.57 15.09
C ALA A 33 12.70 -9.97 16.26
N ASN A 34 11.91 -9.03 16.77
CA ASN A 34 10.94 -9.28 17.84
C ASN A 34 9.73 -10.12 17.40
N LEU A 35 9.49 -10.26 16.10
CA LEU A 35 8.50 -11.15 15.49
C LEU A 35 9.13 -12.42 14.88
N GLY A 36 10.42 -12.64 15.14
CA GLY A 36 11.15 -13.85 14.73
C GLY A 36 11.76 -13.80 13.33
N GLY A 37 11.82 -12.61 12.70
CA GLY A 37 12.49 -12.45 11.42
C GLY A 37 13.92 -11.93 11.52
N THR A 38 14.48 -11.59 10.37
CA THR A 38 15.89 -11.17 10.24
C THR A 38 16.07 -9.69 9.93
N ASP A 39 14.97 -8.92 9.88
CA ASP A 39 14.96 -7.47 9.66
C ASP A 39 15.70 -7.03 8.38
N HIS A 40 15.72 -7.89 7.35
CA HIS A 40 16.37 -7.60 6.05
C HIS A 40 15.46 -6.82 5.08
N GLY A 41 14.21 -6.59 5.45
CA GLY A 41 13.21 -5.86 4.67
C GLY A 41 12.00 -5.54 5.53
N ALA A 42 11.17 -4.62 5.08
CA ALA A 42 9.92 -4.29 5.76
C ALA A 42 8.99 -5.51 5.83
N ASN A 43 8.11 -5.51 6.82
CA ASN A 43 7.15 -6.60 6.99
C ASN A 43 5.98 -6.53 6.00
N PRO A 44 5.21 -7.60 5.83
CA PRO A 44 4.14 -7.65 4.84
C PRO A 44 3.12 -6.51 4.99
N VAL A 45 2.78 -6.12 6.22
CA VAL A 45 1.77 -5.07 6.45
C VAL A 45 2.32 -3.66 6.21
N GLU A 46 3.61 -3.43 6.49
CA GLU A 46 4.32 -2.21 6.10
C GLU A 46 4.42 -2.08 4.57
N TYR A 47 4.63 -3.18 3.85
CA TYR A 47 4.60 -3.17 2.38
C TYR A 47 3.22 -2.79 1.81
N VAL A 48 2.12 -3.11 2.51
CA VAL A 48 0.79 -2.62 2.11
C VAL A 48 0.72 -1.10 2.23
N LEU A 49 1.24 -0.51 3.31
CA LEU A 49 1.30 0.94 3.48
C LEU A 49 2.24 1.61 2.46
N ALA A 50 3.39 0.97 2.16
CA ALA A 50 4.33 1.43 1.15
C ALA A 50 3.71 1.42 -0.25
N ALA A 51 2.97 0.37 -0.60
CA ALA A 51 2.24 0.28 -1.86
C ALA A 51 1.15 1.37 -1.99
N LEU A 52 0.41 1.63 -0.91
CA LEU A 52 -0.57 2.71 -0.86
C LEU A 52 0.10 4.08 -1.05
N SER A 53 1.20 4.35 -0.34
CA SER A 53 1.99 5.58 -0.47
C SER A 53 2.46 5.81 -1.91
N GLY A 54 3.06 4.79 -2.53
CA GLY A 54 3.52 4.86 -3.91
C GLY A 54 2.38 5.12 -4.90
N CYS A 55 1.22 4.50 -4.69
CA CYS A 55 0.06 4.69 -5.52
C CYS A 55 -0.52 6.12 -5.40
N LEU A 56 -0.67 6.62 -4.17
CA LEU A 56 -1.11 7.98 -3.91
C LEU A 56 -0.16 9.01 -4.52
N ASN A 57 1.15 8.83 -4.39
CA ASN A 57 2.14 9.70 -5.02
C ASN A 57 1.94 9.78 -6.54
N VAL A 58 1.78 8.64 -7.22
CA VAL A 58 1.51 8.63 -8.68
C VAL A 58 0.23 9.41 -8.99
N MET A 59 -0.85 9.17 -8.25
CA MET A 59 -2.13 9.83 -8.48
C MET A 59 -2.09 11.33 -8.20
N CYS A 60 -1.38 11.77 -7.16
CA CYS A 60 -1.12 13.16 -6.83
C CYS A 60 -0.55 13.91 -8.05
N HIS A 61 0.52 13.38 -8.66
CA HIS A 61 1.15 14.00 -9.82
C HIS A 61 0.30 13.94 -11.08
N VAL A 62 -0.36 12.79 -11.36
CA VAL A 62 -1.24 12.65 -12.53
C VAL A 62 -2.37 13.67 -12.48
N ILE A 63 -3.04 13.82 -11.34
CA ILE A 63 -4.21 14.69 -11.22
C ILE A 63 -3.79 16.16 -11.16
N ALA A 64 -2.66 16.49 -10.53
CA ALA A 64 -2.12 17.85 -10.57
C ALA A 64 -1.87 18.31 -12.01
N GLN A 65 -1.29 17.43 -12.85
CA GLN A 65 -1.08 17.69 -14.26
C GLN A 65 -2.41 17.89 -15.02
N GLU A 66 -3.41 17.06 -14.77
CA GLU A 66 -4.75 17.19 -15.39
C GLU A 66 -5.46 18.49 -14.99
N MET A 67 -5.29 18.92 -13.73
CA MET A 67 -5.83 20.17 -13.18
C MET A 67 -4.98 21.39 -13.53
N LYS A 68 -3.82 21.20 -14.17
CA LYS A 68 -2.93 22.25 -14.68
C LYS A 68 -2.36 23.18 -13.59
N PHE A 69 -2.09 22.64 -12.40
CA PHE A 69 -1.30 23.36 -11.38
C PHE A 69 0.06 22.69 -11.16
N GLU A 70 1.03 23.47 -10.69
CA GLU A 70 2.38 22.96 -10.44
C GLU A 70 2.46 22.26 -9.08
N LEU A 71 2.80 20.97 -9.09
CA LEU A 71 3.11 20.19 -7.89
C LEU A 71 4.59 19.83 -7.89
N ARG A 72 5.38 20.51 -7.07
CA ARG A 72 6.84 20.34 -6.99
C ARG A 72 7.23 19.05 -6.28
N GLY A 73 6.43 18.64 -5.29
CA GLY A 73 6.62 17.40 -4.56
C GLY A 73 5.47 17.14 -3.58
N VAL A 74 5.45 15.92 -3.04
CA VAL A 74 4.50 15.50 -2.02
C VAL A 74 5.22 14.68 -0.96
N LYS A 75 4.98 14.98 0.31
CA LYS A 75 5.30 14.10 1.44
C LYS A 75 4.04 13.38 1.89
N ILE A 76 4.13 12.07 2.13
CA ILE A 76 3.00 11.25 2.57
C ILE A 76 3.40 10.51 3.85
N ASN A 77 2.66 10.75 4.93
CA ASN A 77 2.78 9.98 6.17
C ASN A 77 1.60 9.01 6.25
N LEU A 78 1.86 7.73 6.57
CA LEU A 78 0.83 6.73 6.77
C LEU A 78 1.03 5.99 8.09
N SER A 79 -0.07 5.68 8.76
CA SER A 79 -0.08 4.78 9.92
C SER A 79 -1.33 3.90 9.88
N GLY A 80 -1.23 2.65 10.31
CA GLY A 80 -2.38 1.76 10.41
C GLY A 80 -2.38 0.99 11.71
N SER A 81 -3.57 0.75 12.27
CA SER A 81 -3.73 -0.02 13.51
C SER A 81 -4.26 -1.42 13.20
N LEU A 82 -3.64 -2.45 13.79
CA LEU A 82 -3.98 -3.86 13.60
C LEU A 82 -3.97 -4.59 14.95
N ASN A 83 -4.90 -5.53 15.15
CA ASN A 83 -4.87 -6.43 16.30
C ASN A 83 -4.27 -7.79 15.86
N PRO A 84 -3.10 -8.20 16.40
CA PRO A 84 -2.44 -9.42 15.99
C PRO A 84 -3.07 -10.69 16.58
N ASP A 85 -4.06 -10.61 17.45
CA ASP A 85 -4.68 -11.79 18.08
C ASP A 85 -5.21 -12.80 17.06
N LYS A 86 -5.83 -12.32 15.97
CA LYS A 86 -6.32 -13.20 14.92
C LYS A 86 -5.20 -13.82 14.09
N LEU A 87 -4.14 -13.06 13.84
CA LEU A 87 -2.92 -13.58 13.19
C LEU A 87 -2.32 -14.72 14.01
N PHE A 88 -2.31 -14.60 15.35
CA PHE A 88 -1.78 -15.62 16.25
C PHE A 88 -2.82 -16.66 16.71
N GLY A 89 -4.03 -16.68 16.14
CA GLY A 89 -5.08 -17.65 16.47
C GLY A 89 -5.63 -17.55 17.90
N LYS A 90 -5.46 -16.40 18.57
CA LYS A 90 -5.94 -16.16 19.95
C LYS A 90 -7.41 -15.73 20.01
N SER A 91 -7.91 -15.04 19.00
CA SER A 91 -9.29 -14.53 18.94
C SER A 91 -9.74 -14.30 17.50
N ASP A 92 -11.01 -14.57 17.21
CA ASP A 92 -11.65 -14.31 15.92
C ASP A 92 -12.54 -13.07 15.89
N ALA A 93 -12.64 -12.34 17.00
CA ALA A 93 -13.55 -11.22 17.17
C ALA A 93 -13.28 -10.05 16.22
N ASP A 94 -12.02 -9.80 15.89
CA ASP A 94 -11.58 -8.74 14.99
C ASP A 94 -11.22 -9.28 13.59
N ARG A 95 -11.01 -8.38 12.61
CA ARG A 95 -10.31 -8.72 11.36
C ARG A 95 -8.80 -8.83 11.60
N ALA A 96 -8.12 -9.66 10.80
CA ALA A 96 -6.68 -9.86 10.93
C ALA A 96 -5.83 -8.71 10.37
N GLY A 97 -6.37 -7.96 9.40
CA GLY A 97 -5.69 -6.82 8.78
C GLY A 97 -5.92 -5.50 9.52
N TYR A 98 -5.51 -4.39 8.90
CA TYR A 98 -5.71 -3.05 9.46
C TYR A 98 -7.19 -2.76 9.75
N LYS A 99 -7.45 -2.14 10.91
CA LYS A 99 -8.75 -1.59 11.32
C LYS A 99 -9.00 -0.23 10.69
N ASN A 100 -7.94 0.57 10.62
CA ASN A 100 -7.89 1.88 9.98
C ASN A 100 -6.48 2.10 9.42
N ILE A 101 -6.41 2.95 8.40
CA ILE A 101 -5.17 3.52 7.87
C ILE A 101 -5.41 5.02 7.78
N ASP A 102 -4.57 5.80 8.45
CA ASP A 102 -4.56 7.25 8.41
C ASP A 102 -3.48 7.71 7.44
N VAL A 103 -3.83 8.66 6.57
CA VAL A 103 -2.96 9.20 5.53
C VAL A 103 -2.93 10.72 5.63
N GLU A 104 -1.72 11.27 5.72
CA GLU A 104 -1.49 12.72 5.68
C GLU A 104 -0.65 13.06 4.44
N ILE A 105 -1.22 13.88 3.55
CA ILE A 105 -0.57 14.34 2.32
C ILE A 105 -0.18 15.82 2.49
N ILE A 106 1.10 16.12 2.30
CA ILE A 106 1.67 17.46 2.43
C ILE A 106 2.25 17.85 1.07
N PRO A 107 1.49 18.58 0.23
CA PRO A 107 1.95 19.01 -1.09
C PRO A 107 2.84 20.26 -1.02
N ASP A 108 3.83 20.34 -1.90
CA ASP A 108 4.59 21.56 -2.19
C ASP A 108 4.08 22.18 -3.49
N THR A 109 3.30 23.24 -3.37
CA THR A 109 2.61 23.94 -4.48
C THR A 109 2.11 25.30 -4.03
N ASP A 110 1.83 26.18 -5.00
CA ASP A 110 1.24 27.51 -4.78
C ASP A 110 -0.27 27.53 -5.11
N ALA A 111 -0.87 26.36 -5.34
CA ALA A 111 -2.31 26.22 -5.58
C ALA A 111 -3.14 26.64 -4.34
N ASP A 112 -4.30 27.22 -4.58
CA ASP A 112 -5.22 27.63 -3.52
C ASP A 112 -5.93 26.43 -2.85
N GLU A 113 -6.54 26.68 -1.69
CA GLU A 113 -7.23 25.63 -0.93
C GLU A 113 -8.40 24.97 -1.68
N GLU A 114 -9.08 25.71 -2.56
CA GLU A 114 -10.21 25.18 -3.33
C GLU A 114 -9.72 24.16 -4.35
N THR A 115 -8.65 24.50 -5.08
CA THR A 115 -7.95 23.62 -6.00
C THR A 115 -7.42 22.39 -5.27
N LEU A 116 -6.80 22.56 -4.10
CA LEU A 116 -6.27 21.45 -3.31
C LEU A 116 -7.36 20.49 -2.80
N LYS A 117 -8.52 21.01 -2.40
CA LYS A 117 -9.67 20.18 -1.99
C LYS A 117 -10.20 19.36 -3.16
N GLU A 118 -10.38 19.96 -4.32
CA GLU A 118 -10.82 19.24 -5.52
C GLU A 118 -9.79 18.20 -5.96
N TRP A 119 -8.51 18.56 -5.91
CA TRP A 119 -7.39 17.66 -6.22
C TRP A 119 -7.38 16.44 -5.31
N LEU A 120 -7.47 16.64 -3.99
CA LEU A 120 -7.45 15.54 -3.03
C LEU A 120 -8.64 14.58 -3.22
N ALA A 121 -9.85 15.10 -3.46
CA ALA A 121 -11.04 14.28 -3.73
C ALA A 121 -10.88 13.44 -5.01
N LYS A 122 -10.24 13.98 -6.05
CA LYS A 122 -9.91 13.22 -7.28
C LYS A 122 -8.84 12.16 -7.02
N VAL A 123 -7.84 12.45 -6.18
CA VAL A 123 -6.78 11.49 -5.83
C VAL A 123 -7.39 10.30 -5.09
N GLU A 124 -8.21 10.56 -4.08
CA GLU A 124 -8.87 9.52 -3.28
C GLU A 124 -9.78 8.64 -4.14
N SER A 125 -10.59 9.25 -5.01
CA SER A 125 -11.56 8.51 -5.84
C SER A 125 -10.94 7.68 -6.97
N ARG A 126 -9.68 7.92 -7.35
CA ARG A 126 -9.03 7.25 -8.49
C ARG A 126 -7.85 6.37 -8.13
N CYS A 127 -7.41 6.37 -6.87
CA CYS A 127 -6.27 5.56 -6.41
C CYS A 127 -6.63 4.07 -6.39
N PRO A 128 -6.02 3.22 -7.25
CA PRO A 128 -6.35 1.79 -7.29
C PRO A 128 -6.01 1.04 -6.00
N VAL A 129 -4.97 1.44 -5.26
CA VAL A 129 -4.63 0.78 -3.99
C VAL A 129 -5.61 1.19 -2.89
N SER A 130 -6.03 2.45 -2.83
CA SER A 130 -7.10 2.89 -1.92
C SER A 130 -8.40 2.13 -2.19
N ASP A 131 -8.77 1.95 -3.46
CA ASP A 131 -9.94 1.16 -3.87
C ASP A 131 -9.85 -0.29 -3.37
N ASN A 132 -8.73 -0.99 -3.61
CA ASN A 132 -8.52 -2.36 -3.13
C ASN A 132 -8.56 -2.49 -1.60
N LEU A 133 -8.21 -1.43 -0.85
CA LEU A 133 -8.23 -1.43 0.61
C LEU A 133 -9.62 -1.09 1.18
N ALA A 134 -10.37 -0.22 0.50
CA ALA A 134 -11.72 0.19 0.89
C ALA A 134 -12.77 -0.86 0.51
N ASN A 135 -12.53 -1.63 -0.55
CA ASN A 135 -13.49 -2.57 -1.12
C ASN A 135 -13.05 -4.03 -1.02
N ALA A 136 -14.02 -4.95 -1.00
CA ALA A 136 -13.74 -6.37 -0.98
C ALA A 136 -13.24 -6.85 -2.35
N THR A 137 -11.94 -7.14 -2.44
CA THR A 137 -11.31 -7.71 -3.64
C THR A 137 -11.20 -9.22 -3.53
N PRO A 138 -11.86 -10.03 -4.39
CA PRO A 138 -11.80 -11.49 -4.30
C PRO A 138 -10.39 -12.04 -4.52
N VAL A 139 -9.83 -12.69 -3.49
CA VAL A 139 -8.54 -13.38 -3.58
C VAL A 139 -8.78 -14.89 -3.57
N LYS A 140 -8.37 -15.57 -4.65
CA LYS A 140 -8.44 -17.03 -4.75
C LYS A 140 -7.09 -17.65 -4.41
N ILE A 141 -7.06 -18.44 -3.35
CA ILE A 141 -5.87 -19.21 -2.94
C ILE A 141 -6.09 -20.67 -3.35
N SER A 142 -5.10 -21.28 -3.98
CA SER A 142 -5.15 -22.69 -4.41
C SER A 142 -3.81 -23.37 -4.21
N LEU A 143 -3.84 -24.61 -3.75
CA LEU A 143 -2.66 -25.48 -3.64
C LEU A 143 -2.43 -26.21 -4.96
N LYS A 144 -1.19 -26.21 -5.47
CA LYS A 144 -0.75 -27.07 -6.57
C LYS A 144 0.29 -28.05 -6.03
N ARG A 145 0.13 -29.33 -6.37
CA ARG A 145 1.06 -30.42 -6.04
C ARG A 145 1.74 -30.88 -7.33
#